data_AF-A0A2T5JZ30-F1
#
_entry.id   AF-A0A2T5JZ30-F1
#
_cell.length_a   1.000
_cell.length_b   1.000
_cell.length_c   1.000
_cell.angle_alpha   90.00
_cell.angle_beta   90.00
_cell.angle_gamma   90.00
#
_symmetry.space_group_name_H-M   'P 1'
#
loop_
_entity.id
_entity.type
_entity.pdbx_description
1 polymer ?
#
loop_
_entity_poly.entity_id
_entity_poly.type
_entity_poly.pdbx_seq_one_letter_code
_entity_poly.pdbx_strand_id
1 'polypeptide(L)'
;MTKIYVELNGVVLEPHWYDPNNKATKPDRFGKRGGYRVHPAGDGHNESANAVFYRSLEDVAEHLKACPDWGLRFKTPAGPANIFYEDIIIDGKPR
;
A
#
# COMPACT_ATOMS: atom_id res chain seq x y z
N MET A 1 10.98 -12.50 7.40
CA MET A 1 10.70 -11.60 6.27
C MET A 1 9.21 -11.41 6.24
N THR A 2 8.74 -10.17 6.39
CA THR A 2 7.31 -9.87 6.53
C THR A 2 6.57 -10.15 5.23
N LYS A 3 5.41 -10.81 5.32
CA LYS A 3 4.53 -11.08 4.17
C LYS A 3 3.27 -10.26 4.30
N ILE A 4 2.97 -9.46 3.28
CA ILE A 4 1.72 -8.71 3.16
C ILE A 4 1.05 -9.12 1.85
N TYR A 5 -0.23 -9.49 1.89
CA TYR A 5 -0.99 -9.87 0.71
C TYR A 5 -2.49 -9.67 0.93
N VAL A 6 -3.26 -9.76 -0.16
CA VAL A 6 -4.74 -9.83 -0.14
C VAL A 6 -5.14 -11.08 -0.91
N GLU A 7 -6.16 -11.80 -0.43
CA GLU A 7 -6.79 -12.90 -1.19
C GLU A 7 -8.10 -12.41 -1.80
N LEU A 8 -8.16 -12.34 -3.13
CA LEU A 8 -9.34 -11.89 -3.87
C LEU A 8 -9.79 -12.97 -4.84
N ASN A 9 -10.96 -13.56 -4.60
CA ASN A 9 -11.54 -14.61 -5.47
C ASN A 9 -10.57 -15.77 -5.75
N GLY A 10 -9.82 -16.21 -4.74
CA GLY A 10 -8.82 -17.28 -4.86
C GLY A 10 -7.48 -16.85 -5.48
N VAL A 11 -7.27 -15.57 -5.75
CA VAL A 11 -6.00 -15.02 -6.24
C VAL A 11 -5.29 -14.24 -5.14
N VAL A 12 -4.02 -14.56 -4.91
CA VAL A 12 -3.15 -13.80 -3.99
C VAL A 12 -2.60 -12.58 -4.71
N LEU A 13 -2.88 -11.38 -4.18
CA LEU A 13 -2.36 -10.12 -4.67
C LEU A 13 -1.16 -9.65 -3.85
N GLU A 14 -0.16 -9.12 -4.53
CA GLU A 14 1.05 -8.59 -3.89
C GLU A 14 1.03 -7.06 -3.78
N PRO A 15 1.65 -6.49 -2.73
CA PRO A 15 1.87 -5.06 -2.61
C PRO A 15 2.53 -4.47 -3.86
N HIS A 16 2.02 -3.32 -4.30
CA HIS A 16 2.56 -2.60 -5.44
C HIS A 16 3.71 -1.70 -5.00
N TRP A 17 4.86 -1.87 -5.65
CA TRP A 17 6.04 -1.04 -5.48
C TRP A 17 6.10 0.05 -6.55
N TYR A 18 6.19 1.30 -6.12
CA TYR A 18 6.44 2.45 -6.99
C TYR A 18 7.95 2.68 -7.13
N ASP A 19 8.47 2.68 -8.36
CA ASP A 19 9.88 3.01 -8.59
C ASP A 19 10.18 4.46 -8.17
N PRO A 20 11.13 4.69 -7.24
CA PRO A 20 11.56 6.04 -6.85
C PRO A 20 12.18 6.88 -7.96
N ASN A 21 12.78 6.26 -8.97
CA ASN A 21 13.42 6.97 -10.08
C ASN A 21 12.43 7.35 -11.18
N ASN A 22 11.20 6.79 -11.14
CA ASN A 22 10.17 7.14 -12.09
C ASN A 22 9.68 8.58 -11.85
N LYS A 23 9.94 9.46 -12.83
CA LYS A 23 9.59 10.88 -12.76
C LYS A 23 8.07 11.13 -12.68
N ALA A 24 7.26 10.18 -13.13
CA ALA A 24 5.79 10.24 -13.03
C ALA A 24 5.29 10.00 -11.59
N THR A 25 6.10 9.40 -10.71
CA THR A 25 5.74 9.19 -9.31
C THR A 25 5.67 10.54 -8.60
N LYS A 26 4.47 10.94 -8.19
CA LYS A 26 4.26 12.13 -7.36
C LYS A 26 4.82 11.89 -5.95
N PRO A 27 5.44 12.90 -5.33
CA PRO A 27 5.90 12.77 -3.95
C PRO A 27 4.72 12.60 -2.98
N ASP A 28 5.00 11.98 -1.83
CA ASP A 28 4.07 11.87 -0.72
C ASP A 28 4.03 13.14 0.15
N ARG A 29 3.28 13.10 1.25
CA ARG A 29 3.14 14.22 2.20
C ARG A 29 4.45 14.69 2.84
N PHE A 30 5.50 13.88 2.81
CA PHE A 30 6.82 14.19 3.37
C PHE A 30 7.86 14.47 2.28
N GLY A 31 7.44 14.58 1.01
CA GLY A 31 8.34 14.80 -0.12
C GLY A 31 9.05 13.54 -0.61
N LYS A 32 8.77 12.36 -0.05
CA LYS A 32 9.39 11.10 -0.49
C LYS A 32 8.78 10.64 -1.81
N ARG A 33 9.57 9.95 -2.63
CA ARG A 33 9.13 9.39 -3.92
C ARG A 33 9.37 7.89 -3.99
N GLY A 34 8.35 7.16 -4.42
CA GLY A 34 8.42 5.71 -4.65
C GLY A 34 8.54 4.90 -3.37
N GLY A 35 8.30 3.60 -3.49
CA GLY A 35 8.15 2.66 -2.39
C GLY A 35 6.76 2.01 -2.38
N TYR A 36 6.44 1.33 -1.29
CA TYR A 36 5.08 0.90 -1.00
C TYR A 36 4.28 2.09 -0.51
N ARG A 37 3.14 2.35 -1.17
CA ARG A 37 2.34 3.55 -0.92
C ARG A 37 1.13 3.21 -0.08
N VAL A 38 1.06 3.83 1.10
CA VAL A 38 -0.03 3.68 2.06
C VAL A 38 -0.87 4.95 2.05
N HIS A 39 -2.18 4.81 2.16
CA HIS A 39 -3.16 5.87 2.03
C HIS A 39 -4.12 5.88 3.23
N PRO A 40 -4.44 7.04 3.84
CA PRO A 40 -5.54 7.12 4.79
C PRO A 40 -6.88 6.85 4.10
N ALA A 41 -7.89 6.42 4.85
CA ALA A 41 -9.27 6.40 4.38
C ALA A 41 -9.86 7.82 4.31
N GLY A 42 -11.07 7.93 3.74
CA GLY A 42 -11.84 9.16 3.67
C GLY A 42 -11.69 9.94 2.37
N ASP A 43 -12.15 11.19 2.39
CA ASP A 43 -12.13 12.06 1.22
C ASP A 43 -10.70 12.45 0.83
N GLY A 44 -10.44 12.45 -0.48
CA GLY A 44 -9.10 12.75 -1.00
C GLY A 44 -8.08 11.62 -0.77
N HIS A 45 -8.50 10.41 -0.39
CA HIS A 45 -7.57 9.29 -0.14
C HIS A 45 -6.68 8.94 -1.33
N ASN A 46 -7.13 9.17 -2.57
CA ASN A 46 -6.32 8.91 -3.77
C ASN A 46 -5.22 9.95 -4.02
N GLU A 47 -5.21 11.07 -3.29
CA GLU A 47 -4.25 12.13 -3.47
C GLU A 47 -2.86 11.72 -2.99
N SER A 48 -1.83 12.21 -3.68
CA SER A 48 -0.43 11.93 -3.27
C SER A 48 -0.01 12.74 -2.06
N ALA A 49 -0.61 13.91 -1.87
CA ALA A 49 -0.38 14.76 -0.70
C ALA A 49 -0.86 14.14 0.62
N ASN A 50 -1.71 13.10 0.59
CA ASN A 50 -2.23 12.44 1.78
C ASN A 50 -1.56 11.08 2.04
N ALA A 51 -0.86 10.53 1.06
CA ALA A 51 -0.21 9.22 1.16
C ALA A 51 1.14 9.30 1.88
N VAL A 52 1.70 8.13 2.21
CA VAL A 52 3.06 7.95 2.73
C VAL A 52 3.75 6.80 1.98
N PHE A 53 5.02 6.97 1.63
CA PHE A 53 5.86 5.92 1.07
C PHE A 53 6.77 5.27 2.12
N TYR A 54 6.81 3.94 2.06
CA TYR A 54 7.73 3.09 2.83
C TYR A 54 8.64 2.27 1.91
N ARG A 55 9.85 1.96 2.38
CA ARG A 55 10.86 1.22 1.62
C ARG A 55 10.94 -0.26 1.97
N SER A 56 10.34 -0.66 3.09
CA SER A 56 10.30 -2.04 3.57
C SER A 56 8.85 -2.48 3.77
N LEU A 57 8.59 -3.79 3.68
CA LEU A 57 7.27 -4.33 4.03
C LEU A 57 7.09 -4.41 5.55
N GLU A 58 8.19 -4.46 6.31
CA GLU A 58 8.22 -4.37 7.77
C GLU A 58 7.60 -3.05 8.25
N ASP A 59 8.06 -1.90 7.74
CA ASP A 59 7.52 -0.59 8.13
C ASP A 59 6.06 -0.42 7.67
N VAL A 60 5.71 -0.99 6.51
CA VAL A 60 4.33 -1.00 6.03
C VAL A 60 3.47 -1.79 7.00
N ALA A 61 3.88 -2.98 7.41
CA ALA A 61 3.14 -3.81 8.34
C ALA A 61 2.95 -3.12 9.69
N GLU A 62 3.99 -2.49 10.23
CA GLU A 62 3.89 -1.73 11.47
C GLU A 62 2.90 -0.57 11.36
N HIS A 63 2.99 0.23 10.30
CA HIS A 63 2.05 1.32 10.05
C HIS A 63 0.62 0.80 9.98
N LEU A 64 0.42 -0.25 9.18
CA LEU A 64 -0.89 -0.79 8.89
C LEU A 64 -1.54 -1.42 10.13
N LYS A 65 -0.77 -2.04 11.03
CA LYS A 65 -1.25 -2.51 12.33
C LYS A 65 -1.62 -1.36 13.28
N ALA A 66 -0.88 -0.26 13.23
CA ALA A 66 -1.14 0.92 14.07
C ALA A 66 -2.31 1.78 13.55
N CYS A 67 -2.54 1.77 12.23
CA CYS A 67 -3.53 2.57 11.53
C CYS A 67 -4.42 1.65 10.66
N PRO A 68 -5.39 0.93 11.27
CA PRO A 68 -6.16 -0.10 10.57
C PRO A 68 -7.07 0.45 9.46
N ASP A 69 -7.45 1.73 9.54
CA ASP A 69 -8.22 2.46 8.54
C ASP A 69 -7.40 2.86 7.30
N TRP A 70 -6.09 2.59 7.28
CA TRP A 70 -5.24 2.91 6.13
C TRP A 70 -5.19 1.75 5.13
N GLY A 71 -5.09 2.11 3.85
CA GLY A 71 -5.03 1.17 2.75
C GLY A 71 -3.66 1.10 2.09
N LEU A 72 -3.40 -0.01 1.41
CA LEU A 72 -2.19 -0.26 0.63
C LEU A 72 -2.56 -0.58 -0.82
N ARG A 73 -1.74 -0.14 -1.77
CA ARG A 73 -1.93 -0.54 -3.17
C ARG A 73 -1.37 -1.93 -3.45
N PHE A 74 -2.17 -2.75 -4.12
CA PHE A 74 -1.80 -4.09 -4.57
C PHE A 74 -1.84 -4.17 -6.10
N LYS A 75 -0.92 -4.95 -6.69
CA LYS A 75 -0.93 -5.25 -8.12
C LYS A 75 -2.19 -6.06 -8.41
N THR A 76 -2.96 -5.69 -9.44
CA THR A 76 -4.13 -6.46 -9.85
C THR A 76 -3.85 -7.16 -11.19
N PRO A 77 -4.33 -8.40 -11.41
CA PRO A 77 -4.10 -9.11 -12.66
C PRO A 77 -4.78 -8.44 -13.87
N ALA A 78 -5.91 -7.80 -13.64
CA ALA A 78 -6.79 -7.26 -14.68
C ALA A 78 -6.57 -5.76 -14.97
N GLY A 79 -5.59 -5.10 -14.34
CA GLY A 79 -5.41 -3.67 -14.56
C GLY A 79 -4.46 -2.97 -13.59
N PRO A 80 -4.67 -1.67 -13.35
CA PRO A 80 -3.79 -0.88 -12.50
C PRO A 80 -3.83 -1.38 -11.04
N ALA A 81 -2.79 -1.04 -10.28
CA ALA A 81 -2.78 -1.32 -8.85
C ALA A 81 -3.94 -0.61 -8.14
N ASN A 82 -4.66 -1.34 -7.29
CA ASN A 82 -5.83 -0.83 -6.57
C ASN A 82 -5.53 -0.72 -5.06
N ILE A 83 -6.16 0.24 -4.39
CA ILE A 83 -6.03 0.43 -2.94
C ILE A 83 -7.01 -0.51 -2.25
N PHE A 84 -6.54 -1.24 -1.24
CA PHE A 84 -7.36 -2.05 -0.35
C PHE A 84 -7.20 -1.53 1.07
N TYR A 85 -8.33 -1.35 1.76
CA TYR A 85 -8.42 -0.88 3.15
C TYR A 85 -8.80 -2.00 4.11
N GLU A 86 -9.29 -3.11 3.58
CA GLU A 86 -9.74 -4.28 4.31
C GLU A 86 -9.11 -5.52 3.66
N ASP A 87 -9.23 -6.67 4.31
CA ASP A 87 -8.74 -7.97 3.83
C ASP A 87 -7.22 -8.07 3.61
N ILE A 88 -6.46 -7.11 4.15
CA ILE A 88 -5.00 -7.16 4.14
C ILE A 88 -4.54 -8.18 5.19
N ILE A 89 -3.80 -9.17 4.73
CA ILE A 89 -3.21 -10.23 5.55
C ILE A 89 -1.73 -9.89 5.77
N ILE A 90 -1.32 -9.84 7.03
CA ILE A 90 0.07 -9.61 7.46
C ILE A 90 0.53 -10.84 8.23
N ASP A 91 1.57 -11.50 7.71
CA ASP A 91 2.16 -12.71 8.30
C ASP A 91 1.11 -13.80 8.61
N GLY A 92 0.15 -13.98 7.70
CA GLY A 92 -0.91 -14.99 7.79
C GLY A 92 -2.07 -14.62 8.71
N LYS A 93 -2.10 -13.40 9.26
CA LYS A 93 -3.21 -12.91 10.08
C LYS A 93 -3.87 -11.70 9.42
N PRO A 94 -5.20 -11.56 9.48
CA PRO A 94 -5.82 -10.28 9.20
C PRO A 94 -5.11 -9.21 10.00
N ARG A 95 -4.70 -8.15 9.30
CA ARG A 95 -4.07 -6.98 9.86
C ARG A 95 -4.83 -6.43 11.05
#